data_AF-A0A7S0JH99-F1
#
_entry.id   AF-A0A7S0JH99-F1
#
_cell.length_a   1.000
_cell.length_b   1.000
_cell.length_c   1.000
_cell.angle_alpha   90.00
_cell.angle_beta   90.00
_cell.angle_gamma   90.00
#
_symmetry.space_group_name_H-M   'P 1'
#
loop_
_entity.id
_entity.type
_entity.pdbx_description
1 polymer ?
#
loop_
_entity_poly.entity_id
_entity_poly.type
_entity_poly.pdbx_seq_one_letter_code
_entity_poly.pdbx_strand_id
1 'polypeptide(L)'
;SSAAGGRHPQSDERVQQLFTEGDTELIVTYQATLAAEQVEAGVWPSTTKAYLMTSQPDGTISNTNFVAIPINAPHKAASMVVGNYLGHMESIIARFDPKGGHGWGALPALDPASSQAAYSGWNTAFEAVCADLAGTAPTVEELATHRVGELHSSYITQINADWAKYVHARPE
;
A
#
# COMPACT_ATOMS: atom_id res chain seq x y z
N SER A 1 31.37 3.34 -10.28
CA SER A 1 31.12 4.27 -11.39
C SER A 1 30.69 3.45 -12.61
N SER A 2 29.39 3.20 -12.72
CA SER A 2 28.76 2.56 -13.89
C SER A 2 27.40 3.22 -14.07
N ALA A 3 27.43 4.51 -14.40
CA ALA A 3 26.26 5.26 -14.76
C ALA A 3 26.13 5.28 -16.29
N ALA A 4 24.88 5.42 -16.73
CA ALA A 4 24.43 5.82 -18.06
C ALA A 4 24.16 4.70 -19.08
N GLY A 5 22.97 4.11 -18.94
CA GLY A 5 22.27 3.36 -19.98
C GLY A 5 20.86 2.98 -19.51
N GLY A 6 19.93 3.94 -19.47
CA GLY A 6 18.55 3.77 -18.97
C GLY A 6 18.39 4.11 -17.48
N ARG A 7 18.20 5.40 -17.16
CA ARG A 7 18.43 6.01 -15.83
C ARG A 7 17.30 5.87 -14.78
N HIS A 8 16.25 5.09 -15.03
CA HIS A 8 15.17 4.89 -14.04
C HIS A 8 15.10 3.42 -13.59
N PRO A 9 14.83 3.15 -12.29
CA PRO A 9 14.57 1.81 -11.79
C PRO A 9 13.45 1.13 -12.60
N GLN A 10 13.65 -0.15 -12.93
CA GLN A 10 12.70 -0.91 -13.75
C GLN A 10 11.65 -1.65 -12.91
N SER A 11 11.78 -1.63 -11.58
CA SER A 11 10.85 -2.28 -10.67
C SER A 11 10.90 -1.64 -9.28
N ASP A 12 9.85 -1.85 -8.49
CA ASP A 12 9.76 -1.39 -7.11
C ASP A 12 10.84 -2.03 -6.23
N GLU A 13 11.21 -3.30 -6.49
CA GLU A 13 12.30 -3.95 -5.76
C GLU A 13 13.64 -3.23 -6.00
N ARG A 14 13.89 -2.75 -7.23
CA ARG A 14 15.11 -1.99 -7.50
C ARG A 14 15.08 -0.62 -6.82
N VAL A 15 13.92 0.03 -6.73
CA VAL A 15 13.76 1.29 -5.97
C VAL A 15 14.06 1.06 -4.49
N GLN A 16 13.51 -0.01 -3.89
CA GLN A 16 13.76 -0.37 -2.49
C GLN A 16 15.23 -0.74 -2.23
N GLN A 17 15.88 -1.42 -3.18
CA GLN A 17 17.31 -1.71 -3.09
C GLN A 17 18.14 -0.43 -3.11
N LEU A 18 17.84 0.53 -3.98
CA LEU A 18 18.53 1.83 -4.01
C LEU A 18 18.37 2.60 -2.69
N PHE A 19 17.20 2.55 -2.08
CA PHE A 19 16.98 3.13 -0.74
C PHE A 19 17.84 2.43 0.33
N THR A 20 17.92 1.10 0.27
CA THR A 20 18.76 0.29 1.17
C THR A 20 20.26 0.61 0.99
N GLU A 21 20.68 0.83 -0.26
CA GLU A 21 22.05 1.20 -0.64
C GLU A 21 22.39 2.67 -0.26
N GLY A 22 21.39 3.47 0.11
CA GLY A 22 21.56 4.90 0.42
C GLY A 22 21.64 5.80 -0.82
N ASP A 23 21.35 5.26 -2.01
CA ASP A 23 21.36 6.00 -3.28
C ASP A 23 20.11 6.90 -3.43
N THR A 24 19.04 6.63 -2.66
CA THR A 24 17.83 7.45 -2.60
C THR A 24 17.36 7.64 -1.16
N GLU A 25 16.96 8.87 -0.80
CA GLU A 25 16.43 9.21 0.52
C GLU A 25 14.90 9.14 0.61
N LEU A 26 14.21 8.99 -0.53
CA LEU A 26 12.76 8.94 -0.65
C LEU A 26 12.36 7.85 -1.64
N ILE A 27 11.31 7.11 -1.30
CA ILE A 27 10.61 6.20 -2.21
C ILE A 27 9.12 6.53 -2.19
N VAL A 28 8.42 6.18 -3.27
CA VAL A 28 6.97 6.29 -3.37
C VAL A 28 6.39 4.89 -3.43
N THR A 29 5.39 4.59 -2.60
CA THR A 29 4.77 3.26 -2.49
C THR A 29 3.28 3.38 -2.18
N TYR A 30 2.49 2.40 -2.65
CA TYR A 30 1.09 2.22 -2.25
C TYR A 30 0.93 1.49 -0.91
N GLN A 31 2.01 0.91 -0.37
CA GLN A 31 1.99 0.14 0.87
C GLN A 31 2.38 1.02 2.06
N ALA A 32 1.37 1.46 2.83
CA ALA A 32 1.56 2.35 3.97
C ALA A 32 2.45 1.77 5.08
N THR A 33 2.54 0.44 5.18
CA THR A 33 3.32 -0.30 6.18
C THR A 33 4.75 -0.62 5.77
N LEU A 34 5.16 -0.34 4.51
CA LEU A 34 6.45 -0.78 3.97
C LEU A 34 7.64 -0.31 4.83
N ALA A 35 7.61 0.92 5.33
CA ALA A 35 8.65 1.44 6.21
C ALA A 35 8.75 0.64 7.52
N ALA A 36 7.61 0.32 8.13
CA ALA A 36 7.54 -0.47 9.36
C ALA A 36 8.11 -1.88 9.14
N GLU A 37 7.70 -2.53 8.06
CA GLU A 37 8.14 -3.88 7.69
C GLU A 37 9.65 -3.95 7.49
N GLN A 38 10.22 -3.02 6.73
CA GLN A 38 11.65 -3.05 6.41
C GLN A 38 12.53 -2.62 7.60
N VAL A 39 12.01 -1.76 8.48
CA VAL A 39 12.68 -1.44 9.76
C VAL A 39 12.66 -2.65 10.70
N GLU A 40 11.53 -3.34 10.82
CA GLU A 40 11.41 -4.56 11.64
C GLU A 40 12.30 -5.69 11.11
N ALA A 41 12.39 -5.83 9.79
CA ALA A 41 13.29 -6.78 9.14
C ALA A 41 14.79 -6.41 9.26
N GLY A 42 15.11 -5.22 9.78
CA GLY A 42 16.49 -4.72 9.88
C GLY A 42 17.13 -4.40 8.53
N VAL A 43 16.33 -4.27 7.47
CA VAL A 43 16.78 -3.96 6.11
C VAL A 43 17.00 -2.45 5.97
N TRP A 44 16.12 -1.63 6.56
CA TRP A 44 16.20 -0.17 6.51
C TRP A 44 16.61 0.44 7.85
N PRO A 45 17.20 1.66 7.85
CA PRO A 45 17.53 2.36 9.09
C PRO A 45 16.31 2.55 10.00
N SER A 46 16.49 2.40 11.31
CA SER A 46 15.40 2.54 12.31
C SER A 46 14.77 3.93 12.38
N THR A 47 15.36 4.91 11.71
CA THR A 47 14.83 6.28 11.57
C THR A 47 13.90 6.45 10.37
N THR A 48 13.77 5.43 9.52
CA THR A 48 12.88 5.44 8.37
C THR A 48 11.43 5.47 8.82
N LYS A 49 10.62 6.35 8.20
CA LYS A 49 9.21 6.51 8.52
C LYS A 49 8.42 6.82 7.26
N ALA A 50 7.13 6.47 7.26
CA ALA A 50 6.21 6.91 6.23
C ALA A 50 6.04 8.44 6.26
N TYR A 51 5.85 9.02 5.08
CA TYR A 51 5.56 10.45 4.90
C TYR A 51 4.25 10.59 4.13
N LEU A 52 3.29 11.32 4.71
CA LEU A 52 2.02 11.66 4.07
C LEU A 52 2.08 13.07 3.49
N MET A 53 1.55 13.23 2.27
CA MET A 53 1.29 14.55 1.70
C MET A 53 -0.01 15.08 2.32
N THR A 54 0.09 16.16 3.10
CA THR A 54 -1.02 16.68 3.94
C THR A 54 -1.57 18.04 3.49
N SER A 55 -0.88 18.74 2.59
CA SER A 55 -1.21 20.11 2.19
C SER A 55 -2.20 20.15 1.04
N GLN A 56 -3.40 20.70 1.22
CA GLN A 56 -4.40 20.82 0.14
C GLN A 56 -4.00 21.89 -0.91
N PRO A 57 -4.28 21.68 -2.22
CA PRO A 57 -5.06 20.59 -2.82
C PRO A 57 -4.27 19.28 -2.99
N ASP A 58 -2.99 19.25 -2.61
CA ASP A 58 -2.18 18.05 -2.64
C ASP A 58 -2.61 17.07 -1.53
N GLY A 59 -2.35 15.79 -1.74
CA GLY A 59 -2.74 14.76 -0.79
C GLY A 59 -2.08 13.43 -1.10
N THR A 60 -2.35 12.44 -0.26
CA THR A 60 -1.84 11.08 -0.43
C THR A 60 -2.79 10.30 -1.32
N ILE A 61 -2.33 9.82 -2.48
CA ILE A 61 -3.17 9.03 -3.38
C ILE A 61 -3.64 7.77 -2.64
N SER A 62 -4.95 7.51 -2.67
CA SER A 62 -5.52 6.28 -2.14
C SER A 62 -6.15 5.45 -3.25
N ASN A 63 -6.03 4.13 -3.10
CA ASN A 63 -6.68 3.14 -3.94
C ASN A 63 -7.39 2.12 -3.03
N THR A 64 -8.43 1.47 -3.54
CA THR A 64 -9.14 0.38 -2.88
C THR A 64 -9.12 -0.85 -3.77
N ASN A 65 -8.66 -1.97 -3.22
CA ASN A 65 -8.69 -3.25 -3.91
C ASN A 65 -10.09 -3.85 -3.86
N PHE A 66 -10.62 -4.28 -5.01
CA PHE A 66 -11.90 -4.96 -5.12
C PHE A 66 -11.71 -6.39 -5.65
N VAL A 67 -12.61 -7.27 -5.23
CA VAL A 67 -12.73 -8.62 -5.80
C VAL A 67 -14.07 -8.71 -6.52
N ALA A 68 -14.06 -9.24 -7.74
CA ALA A 68 -15.25 -9.38 -8.57
C ALA A 68 -15.39 -10.82 -9.08
N ILE A 69 -16.63 -11.26 -9.28
CA ILE A 69 -16.95 -12.54 -9.94
C ILE A 69 -17.33 -12.22 -11.40
N PRO A 70 -16.51 -12.63 -12.38
CA PRO A 70 -16.84 -12.41 -13.79
C PRO A 70 -18.17 -13.06 -14.19
N ILE A 71 -18.88 -12.45 -15.15
CA ILE A 71 -20.18 -12.97 -15.61
C ILE A 71 -20.09 -14.38 -16.19
N ASN A 72 -18.94 -14.74 -16.76
CA ASN A 72 -18.61 -16.03 -17.35
C ASN A 72 -17.84 -16.96 -16.40
N ALA A 73 -17.76 -16.67 -15.10
CA ALA A 73 -17.08 -17.54 -14.14
C ALA A 73 -17.69 -18.95 -14.16
N PRO A 74 -16.88 -20.01 -14.37
CA PRO A 74 -17.38 -21.38 -14.49
C PRO A 74 -17.93 -21.93 -13.17
N HIS A 75 -17.54 -21.33 -12.04
CA HIS A 75 -17.87 -21.80 -10.69
C HIS A 75 -18.35 -20.66 -9.78
N LYS A 76 -19.42 -19.95 -10.15
CA LYS A 76 -19.95 -18.79 -9.40
C LYS A 76 -20.19 -19.07 -7.91
N ALA A 77 -20.74 -20.24 -7.58
CA ALA A 77 -21.00 -20.62 -6.19
C ALA A 77 -19.70 -20.70 -5.37
N ALA A 78 -18.66 -21.36 -5.91
CA ALA A 78 -17.36 -21.42 -5.26
C ALA A 78 -16.71 -20.03 -5.14
N SER A 79 -16.83 -19.19 -6.18
CA SER A 79 -16.34 -17.81 -6.13
C SER A 79 -17.01 -16.97 -5.03
N MET A 80 -18.31 -17.17 -4.78
CA MET A 80 -19.01 -16.50 -3.66
C MET A 80 -18.50 -16.97 -2.29
N VAL A 81 -18.13 -18.25 -2.14
CA VAL A 81 -17.52 -18.75 -0.89
C VAL A 81 -16.18 -18.06 -0.64
N VAL A 82 -15.35 -17.90 -1.67
CA VAL A 82 -14.08 -17.14 -1.55
C VAL A 82 -14.34 -15.68 -1.21
N GLY A 83 -15.30 -15.02 -1.86
CA GLY A 83 -15.69 -13.65 -1.53
C GLY A 83 -16.11 -13.49 -0.07
N ASN A 84 -16.93 -14.42 0.44
CA ASN A 84 -17.33 -14.43 1.85
C ASN A 84 -16.13 -14.65 2.78
N TYR A 85 -15.21 -15.56 2.43
CA TYR A 85 -13.98 -15.77 3.21
C TYR A 85 -13.13 -14.49 3.29
N LEU A 86 -12.92 -13.82 2.15
CA LEU A 86 -12.19 -12.54 2.11
C LEU A 86 -12.91 -11.42 2.88
N GLY A 87 -14.20 -11.54 3.14
CA GLY A 87 -14.95 -10.60 3.98
C GLY A 87 -14.93 -10.93 5.48
N HIS A 88 -14.43 -12.10 5.88
CA HIS A 88 -14.35 -12.45 7.30
C HIS A 88 -13.30 -11.62 8.03
N MET A 89 -13.61 -11.22 9.28
CA MET A 89 -12.73 -10.44 10.15
C MET A 89 -11.34 -11.06 10.28
N GLU A 90 -11.26 -12.38 10.49
CA GLU A 90 -9.99 -13.13 10.56
C GLU A 90 -9.14 -12.92 9.30
N SER A 91 -9.76 -13.06 8.11
CA SER A 91 -9.06 -12.85 6.84
C SER A 91 -8.64 -11.40 6.64
N ILE A 92 -9.43 -10.42 7.12
CA ILE A 92 -9.10 -9.00 7.03
C ILE A 92 -7.91 -8.66 7.93
N ILE A 93 -7.94 -9.11 9.19
CA ILE A 93 -6.84 -8.87 10.14
C ILE A 93 -5.56 -9.57 9.68
N ALA A 94 -5.65 -10.82 9.23
CA ALA A 94 -4.50 -11.56 8.73
C ALA A 94 -3.81 -10.89 7.52
N ARG A 95 -4.55 -10.10 6.73
CA ARG A 95 -3.99 -9.31 5.63
C ARG A 95 -3.49 -7.94 6.08
N PHE A 96 -4.13 -7.35 7.09
CA PHE A 96 -3.78 -6.05 7.66
C PHE A 96 -2.51 -6.11 8.48
N ASP A 97 -2.32 -7.16 9.28
CA ASP A 97 -1.10 -7.40 10.04
C ASP A 97 0.03 -7.82 9.08
N PRO A 98 1.07 -7.00 8.86
CA PRO A 98 2.16 -7.39 7.99
C PRO A 98 3.11 -8.40 8.65
N LYS A 99 2.99 -8.64 9.96
CA LYS A 99 3.84 -9.61 10.67
C LYS A 99 3.45 -11.06 10.34
N GLY A 100 4.39 -11.97 10.56
CA GLY A 100 4.14 -13.41 10.41
C GLY A 100 4.17 -13.96 8.98
N GLY A 101 4.51 -13.13 7.97
CA GLY A 101 4.86 -13.59 6.62
C GLY A 101 3.67 -14.01 5.74
N HIS A 102 2.45 -13.75 6.18
CA HIS A 102 1.22 -14.06 5.41
C HIS A 102 0.39 -12.82 5.08
N GLY A 103 0.51 -11.76 5.88
CA GLY A 103 -0.08 -10.46 5.57
C GLY A 103 0.83 -9.59 4.73
N TRP A 104 0.26 -8.50 4.25
CA TRP A 104 0.86 -7.58 3.27
C TRP A 104 0.47 -6.12 3.57
N GLY A 105 0.07 -5.85 4.82
CA GLY A 105 -0.28 -4.51 5.29
C GLY A 105 -1.54 -3.92 4.66
N ALA A 106 -2.46 -4.75 4.16
CA ALA A 106 -3.65 -4.27 3.47
C ALA A 106 -4.59 -3.56 4.45
N LEU A 107 -4.82 -2.27 4.21
CA LEU A 107 -5.73 -1.47 5.03
C LEU A 107 -7.12 -2.13 5.08
N PRO A 108 -7.74 -2.23 6.27
CA PRO A 108 -9.02 -2.88 6.41
C PRO A 108 -10.13 -2.06 5.74
N ALA A 109 -11.00 -2.73 4.98
CA ALA A 109 -12.19 -2.12 4.37
C ALA A 109 -13.38 -2.02 5.36
N LEU A 110 -13.10 -1.95 6.66
CA LEU A 110 -14.08 -1.83 7.73
C LEU A 110 -13.60 -0.87 8.81
N ASP A 111 -14.54 -0.25 9.50
CA ASP A 111 -14.25 0.57 10.66
C ASP A 111 -13.95 -0.33 11.89
N PRO A 112 -12.71 -0.32 12.41
CA PRO A 112 -12.34 -1.12 13.58
C PRO A 112 -13.10 -0.68 14.85
N ALA A 113 -13.66 0.53 14.88
CA ALA A 113 -14.51 1.02 15.96
C ALA A 113 -16.01 0.69 15.75
N SER A 114 -16.36 -0.03 14.66
CA SER A 114 -17.75 -0.41 14.41
C SER A 114 -18.30 -1.34 15.51
N SER A 115 -19.61 -1.25 15.75
CA SER A 115 -20.30 -2.13 16.71
C SER A 115 -20.14 -3.62 16.36
N GLN A 116 -19.99 -3.95 15.08
CA GLN A 116 -19.73 -5.32 14.62
C GLN A 116 -18.34 -5.82 15.05
N ALA A 117 -17.31 -4.99 14.92
CA ALA A 117 -15.95 -5.32 15.38
C ALA A 117 -15.90 -5.45 16.91
N ALA A 118 -16.57 -4.55 17.63
CA ALA A 118 -16.66 -4.59 19.09
C ALA A 118 -17.42 -5.82 19.59
N TYR A 119 -18.60 -6.12 19.03
CA TYR A 119 -19.42 -7.26 19.45
C TYR A 119 -18.72 -8.61 19.25
N SER A 120 -17.93 -8.73 18.19
CA SER A 120 -17.18 -9.95 17.87
C SER A 120 -15.86 -10.10 18.62
N GLY A 121 -15.42 -9.07 19.36
CA GLY A 121 -14.14 -9.04 20.08
C GLY A 121 -12.91 -8.78 19.21
N TRP A 122 -13.09 -8.63 17.89
CA TRP A 122 -12.00 -8.40 16.95
C TRP A 122 -11.34 -7.01 17.08
N ASN A 123 -11.98 -6.06 17.77
CA ASN A 123 -11.39 -4.76 18.06
C ASN A 123 -10.03 -4.90 18.78
N THR A 124 -9.89 -5.87 19.69
CA THR A 124 -8.62 -6.10 20.41
C THR A 124 -7.48 -6.53 19.48
N ALA A 125 -7.78 -7.34 18.46
CA ALA A 125 -6.80 -7.73 17.46
C ALA A 125 -6.41 -6.54 16.55
N PHE A 126 -7.38 -5.71 16.16
CA PHE A 126 -7.09 -4.47 15.43
C PHE A 126 -6.22 -3.51 16.25
N GLU A 127 -6.55 -3.31 17.53
CA GLU A 127 -5.77 -2.47 18.45
C GLU A 127 -4.33 -2.97 18.60
N ALA A 128 -4.14 -4.30 18.69
CA ALA A 128 -2.81 -4.90 18.75
C ALA A 128 -1.99 -4.62 17.48
N VAL A 129 -2.56 -4.82 16.30
CA VAL A 129 -1.86 -4.53 15.03
C VAL A 129 -1.54 -3.03 14.91
N CYS A 130 -2.48 -2.15 15.27
CA CYS A 130 -2.25 -0.70 15.27
C CYS A 130 -1.16 -0.28 16.25
N ALA A 131 -1.09 -0.88 17.44
CA ALA A 131 -0.06 -0.62 18.42
C ALA A 131 1.33 -1.05 17.90
N ASP A 132 1.41 -2.17 17.19
CA ASP A 132 2.63 -2.68 16.58
C ASP A 132 3.15 -1.80 15.44
N LEU A 133 2.25 -1.15 14.71
CA LEU A 133 2.57 -0.23 13.62
C LEU A 133 2.86 1.21 14.08
N ALA A 134 2.66 1.50 15.37
CA ALA A 134 2.72 2.85 15.89
C ALA A 134 4.12 3.48 15.73
N GLY A 135 4.18 4.65 15.10
CA GLY A 135 5.41 5.43 14.92
C GLY A 135 6.23 5.07 13.68
N THR A 136 5.92 3.98 12.99
CA THR A 136 6.60 3.54 11.76
C THR A 136 5.68 3.53 10.53
N ALA A 137 4.37 3.34 10.72
CA ALA A 137 3.34 3.53 9.70
C ALA A 137 2.32 4.62 10.12
N PRO A 138 1.67 5.29 9.16
CA PRO A 138 0.59 6.21 9.47
C PRO A 138 -0.65 5.45 9.95
N THR A 139 -1.43 6.08 10.81
CA THR A 139 -2.71 5.54 11.28
C THR A 139 -3.75 5.51 10.15
N VAL A 140 -4.75 4.64 10.29
CA VAL A 140 -5.90 4.58 9.35
C VAL A 140 -6.61 5.94 9.28
N GLU A 141 -6.70 6.67 10.40
CA GLU A 141 -7.32 7.99 10.46
C GLU A 141 -6.51 9.06 9.69
N GLU A 142 -5.18 9.08 9.84
CA GLU A 142 -4.31 9.98 9.08
C GLU A 142 -4.40 9.71 7.58
N LEU A 143 -4.38 8.43 7.18
CA LEU A 143 -4.55 8.02 5.79
C LEU A 143 -5.93 8.45 5.25
N ALA A 144 -7.00 8.25 6.02
CA ALA A 144 -8.35 8.64 5.63
C ALA A 144 -8.51 10.17 5.53
N THR A 145 -7.85 10.94 6.40
CA THR A 145 -7.91 12.40 6.44
C THR A 145 -7.18 13.03 5.26
N HIS A 146 -6.04 12.47 4.87
CA HIS A 146 -5.17 13.04 3.84
C HIS A 146 -5.31 12.39 2.46
N ARG A 147 -6.27 11.47 2.29
CA ARG A 147 -6.45 10.79 1.00
C ARG A 147 -6.96 11.73 -0.09
N VAL A 148 -6.44 11.53 -1.29
CA VAL A 148 -7.02 12.01 -2.54
C VAL A 148 -7.31 10.82 -3.46
N GLY A 149 -8.29 10.96 -4.33
CA GLY A 149 -8.60 9.93 -5.33
C GLY A 149 -7.52 9.86 -6.41
N GLU A 150 -7.45 8.71 -7.10
CA GLU A 150 -6.63 8.59 -8.30
C GLU A 150 -7.05 9.59 -9.39
N LEU A 151 -6.12 9.92 -10.27
CA LEU A 151 -6.38 10.77 -11.41
C LEU A 151 -7.45 10.16 -12.32
N HIS A 152 -8.28 11.01 -12.90
CA HIS A 152 -9.27 10.56 -13.88
C HIS A 152 -8.58 9.86 -15.06
N SER A 153 -9.18 8.79 -15.57
CA SER A 153 -8.58 7.93 -16.59
C SER A 153 -8.21 8.66 -17.89
N SER A 154 -8.83 9.81 -18.16
CA SER A 154 -8.48 10.69 -19.27
C SER A 154 -7.02 11.18 -19.25
N TYR A 155 -6.38 11.20 -18.07
CA TYR A 155 -4.98 11.62 -17.94
C TYR A 155 -3.98 10.51 -18.29
N ILE A 156 -4.39 9.24 -18.31
CA ILE A 156 -3.48 8.10 -18.54
C ILE A 156 -2.75 8.23 -19.88
N THR A 157 -3.47 8.61 -20.94
CA THR A 157 -2.88 8.80 -22.27
C THR A 157 -1.77 9.85 -22.26
N GLN A 158 -2.01 10.99 -21.61
CA GLN A 158 -1.04 12.08 -21.52
C GLN A 158 0.16 11.69 -20.65
N ILE A 159 -0.07 11.04 -19.49
CA ILE A 159 0.98 10.55 -18.60
C ILE A 159 1.91 9.58 -19.33
N ASN A 160 1.35 8.63 -20.09
CA ASN A 160 2.15 7.68 -20.85
C ASN A 160 2.97 8.35 -21.96
N ALA A 161 2.39 9.33 -22.65
CA ALA A 161 3.09 10.10 -23.67
C ALA A 161 4.25 10.94 -23.07
N ASP A 162 4.00 11.59 -21.94
CA ASP A 162 5.00 12.39 -21.24
C ASP A 162 6.10 11.53 -20.63
N TRP A 163 5.76 10.36 -20.07
CA TRP A 163 6.74 9.39 -19.61
C TRP A 163 7.66 8.94 -20.75
N ALA A 164 7.07 8.57 -21.89
CA ALA A 164 7.82 8.19 -23.07
C ALA A 164 8.77 9.31 -23.52
N LYS A 165 8.32 10.56 -23.49
CA LYS A 165 9.09 11.73 -23.95
C LYS A 165 10.19 12.16 -22.97
N TYR A 166 9.88 12.27 -21.68
CA TYR A 166 10.75 12.92 -20.69
C TYR A 166 11.59 11.94 -19.86
N VAL A 167 11.16 10.67 -19.77
CA VAL A 167 11.83 9.64 -18.95
C VAL A 167 12.46 8.57 -19.84
N HIS A 168 11.70 8.01 -20.79
CA HIS A 168 12.18 6.92 -21.64
C HIS A 168 13.06 7.40 -22.82
N ALA A 169 12.65 8.48 -23.51
CA ALA A 169 13.31 8.93 -24.75
C ALA A 169 14.45 9.92 -24.54
N ARG A 170 14.87 10.24 -23.30
CA ARG A 170 15.98 11.17 -23.05
C ARG A 170 17.26 10.66 -23.74
N PRO A 171 17.71 11.28 -24.85
CA PRO A 171 19.02 10.99 -25.43
C PRO A 171 20.11 11.51 -24.47
N GLU A 172 21.31 10.97 -24.58
CA GLU A 172 22.46 11.25 -23.71
C GLU A 172 22.79 12.73 -23.56
#